data_AF-A0A432I0K4-F1
#
_entry.id   AF-A0A432I0K4-F1
#
_cell.length_a   1.000
_cell.length_b   1.000
_cell.length_c   1.000
_cell.angle_alpha   90.00
_cell.angle_beta   90.00
_cell.angle_gamma   90.00
#
_symmetry.space_group_name_H-M   'P 1'
#
loop_
_entity.id
_entity.type
_entity.pdbx_description
1 polymer ?
#
loop_
_entity_poly.entity_id
_entity_poly.type
_entity_poly.pdbx_seq_one_letter_code
_entity_poly.pdbx_strand_id
1 'polypeptide(L)'
;MAAGGLLAVAACAVQPDEVNLRGSFAEQIAAVDGVEDFERDGDELTFSGPDGRGGTGNWRVRIDSATLEPGPDEQVPYQGHVLSSWYRDGELIEPLGSMSGLPDAFLDTGVAQDCYALWDTASHAWGW
;
A
#
# COMPACT_ATOMS: atom_id res chain seq x y z
N MET A 1 -36.27 2.30 -37.10
CA MET A 1 -35.44 3.21 -36.29
C MET A 1 -34.93 2.41 -35.11
N ALA A 2 -33.66 2.00 -35.13
CA ALA A 2 -33.05 1.25 -34.03
C ALA A 2 -32.36 2.24 -33.09
N ALA A 3 -32.92 2.42 -31.90
CA ALA A 3 -32.27 3.16 -30.82
C ALA A 3 -31.33 2.20 -30.09
N GLY A 4 -30.04 2.24 -30.45
CA GLY A 4 -28.99 1.57 -29.69
C GLY A 4 -28.72 2.37 -28.41
N GLY A 5 -29.21 1.88 -27.27
CA GLY A 5 -28.88 2.43 -25.97
C GLY A 5 -27.44 2.07 -25.61
N LEU A 6 -26.55 3.05 -25.66
CA LEU A 6 -25.23 2.98 -25.03
C LEU A 6 -25.44 2.99 -23.52
N LEU A 7 -25.27 1.83 -22.89
CA LEU A 7 -25.08 1.70 -21.44
C LEU A 7 -23.74 2.38 -21.12
N ALA A 8 -23.79 3.62 -20.61
CA ALA A 8 -22.62 4.29 -20.08
C ALA A 8 -22.17 3.54 -18.82
N VAL A 9 -21.05 2.83 -18.93
CA VAL A 9 -20.35 2.29 -17.77
C VAL A 9 -19.80 3.49 -17.01
N ALA A 10 -20.39 3.81 -15.86
CA ALA A 10 -19.85 4.82 -14.97
C ALA A 10 -18.48 4.31 -14.48
N ALA A 11 -17.40 4.82 -15.05
CA ALA A 11 -16.08 4.66 -14.47
C ALA A 11 -16.09 5.42 -13.13
N CYS A 12 -16.09 4.70 -12.01
CA CYS A 12 -15.86 5.31 -10.71
C CYS A 12 -14.50 6.00 -10.78
N ALA A 13 -14.47 7.33 -10.76
CA ALA A 13 -13.23 8.07 -10.67
C ALA A 13 -12.58 7.75 -9.31
N VAL A 14 -11.33 7.30 -9.32
CA VAL A 14 -10.56 7.04 -8.11
C VAL A 14 -10.29 8.39 -7.43
N GLN A 15 -10.70 8.50 -6.17
CA GLN A 15 -10.50 9.69 -5.36
C GLN A 15 -9.40 9.42 -4.32
N PRO A 16 -8.57 10.43 -3.99
CA PRO A 16 -7.66 10.33 -2.86
C PRO A 16 -8.47 10.32 -1.57
N ASP A 17 -8.66 9.13 -1.02
CA ASP A 17 -9.23 8.91 0.30
C ASP A 17 -8.45 7.82 1.03
N GLU A 18 -8.76 7.63 2.32
CA GLU A 18 -8.03 6.68 3.14
C GLU A 18 -8.28 5.22 2.73
N VAL A 19 -9.40 4.91 2.06
CA VAL A 19 -9.69 3.55 1.57
C VAL A 19 -8.80 3.26 0.38
N ASN A 20 -8.70 4.20 -0.55
CA ASN A 20 -7.81 4.14 -1.70
C ASN A 20 -6.33 4.12 -1.29
N LEU A 21 -5.93 4.90 -0.27
CA LEU A 21 -4.56 4.87 0.26
C LEU A 21 -4.18 3.49 0.81
N ARG A 22 -5.06 2.88 1.64
CA ARG A 22 -4.88 1.50 2.11
C ARG A 22 -4.86 0.50 0.95
N GLY A 23 -5.68 0.74 -0.08
CA GLY A 23 -5.67 0.04 -1.35
C GLY A 23 -4.28 0.00 -1.97
N SER A 24 -3.75 1.18 -2.26
CA SER A 24 -2.46 1.34 -2.92
C SER A 24 -1.30 0.81 -2.08
N PHE A 25 -1.33 0.97 -0.75
CA PHE A 25 -0.31 0.37 0.12
C PHE A 25 -0.26 -1.16 -0.01
N ALA A 26 -1.44 -1.81 0.01
CA ALA A 26 -1.53 -3.25 -0.18
C ALA A 26 -1.06 -3.70 -1.58
N GLU A 27 -1.42 -2.94 -2.61
CA GLU A 27 -0.95 -3.18 -3.99
C GLU A 27 0.57 -3.04 -4.11
N GLN A 28 1.17 -2.07 -3.42
CA GLN A 28 2.61 -1.85 -3.41
C GLN A 28 3.35 -3.06 -2.81
N ILE A 29 2.83 -3.62 -1.72
CA ILE A 29 3.37 -4.85 -1.11
C ILE A 29 3.20 -6.04 -2.05
N ALA A 30 2.01 -6.20 -2.64
CA ALA A 30 1.72 -7.31 -3.55
C ALA A 30 2.55 -7.28 -4.83
N ALA A 31 3.08 -6.11 -5.21
CA ALA A 31 3.95 -5.94 -6.37
C ALA A 31 5.44 -6.25 -6.09
N VAL A 32 5.83 -6.50 -4.84
CA VAL A 32 7.21 -6.87 -4.48
C VAL A 32 7.55 -8.24 -5.06
N ASP A 33 8.69 -8.34 -5.75
CA ASP A 33 9.17 -9.60 -6.31
C ASP A 33 9.31 -10.69 -5.24
N GLY A 34 8.70 -11.85 -5.49
CA GLY A 34 8.69 -12.99 -4.58
C GLY A 34 7.57 -12.97 -3.54
N VAL A 35 6.67 -11.97 -3.56
CA VAL A 35 5.41 -12.04 -2.82
C VAL A 35 4.43 -12.96 -3.54
N GLU A 36 3.92 -13.96 -2.81
CA GLU A 36 2.99 -14.98 -3.29
C GLU A 36 1.84 -15.17 -2.28
N ASP A 37 0.72 -15.73 -2.75
CA ASP A 37 -0.47 -16.02 -1.94
C ASP A 37 -0.97 -14.81 -1.14
N PHE A 38 -0.96 -13.63 -1.79
CA PHE A 38 -1.38 -12.39 -1.16
C PHE A 38 -2.90 -12.34 -0.96
N GLU A 39 -3.31 -12.22 0.30
CA GLU A 39 -4.69 -12.07 0.73
C GLU A 39 -4.85 -10.80 1.57
N ARG A 40 -6.03 -10.20 1.48
CA ARG A 40 -6.41 -9.02 2.26
C ARG A 40 -7.78 -9.22 2.90
N ASP A 41 -7.85 -8.98 4.20
CA ASP A 41 -9.09 -8.89 4.97
C ASP A 41 -9.12 -7.56 5.73
N GLY A 42 -9.82 -6.57 5.18
CA GLY A 42 -9.89 -5.23 5.74
C GLY A 42 -8.51 -4.55 5.82
N ASP A 43 -8.03 -4.38 7.06
CA ASP A 43 -6.73 -3.78 7.40
C ASP A 43 -5.64 -4.82 7.70
N GLU A 44 -5.94 -6.11 7.57
CA GLU A 44 -4.95 -7.19 7.69
C GLU A 44 -4.58 -7.72 6.30
N LEU A 45 -3.29 -7.88 6.05
CA LEU A 45 -2.70 -8.45 4.84
C LEU A 45 -1.89 -9.68 5.22
N THR A 46 -2.02 -10.75 4.45
CA THR A 46 -1.24 -11.99 4.65
C THR A 46 -0.66 -12.47 3.34
N PHE A 47 0.58 -12.94 3.36
CA PHE A 47 1.26 -13.44 2.16
C PHE A 47 2.51 -14.25 2.54
N SER A 48 3.11 -14.93 1.57
CA SER A 48 4.50 -15.41 1.69
C SER A 48 5.42 -14.52 0.88
N GLY A 49 6.63 -14.22 1.38
CA GLY A 49 7.51 -13.25 0.73
C GLY A 49 8.93 -13.23 1.27
N PRO A 50 9.83 -12.42 0.68
CA PRO A 50 11.26 -12.41 1.03
C PRO A 50 11.49 -12.14 2.52
N ASP A 51 12.34 -12.93 3.16
CA ASP A 51 12.65 -12.79 4.60
C ASP A 51 13.86 -11.90 4.89
N GLY A 52 14.53 -11.37 3.87
CA GLY A 52 15.76 -10.56 4.01
C GLY A 52 17.02 -11.36 4.39
N ARG A 53 16.94 -12.70 4.42
CA ARG A 53 18.06 -13.63 4.70
C ARG A 53 18.33 -14.59 3.55
N GLY A 54 17.71 -14.34 2.39
CA GLY A 54 17.81 -15.18 1.20
C GLY A 54 16.77 -16.29 1.13
N GLY A 55 15.76 -16.27 2.00
CA GLY A 55 14.63 -17.19 2.00
C GLY A 55 13.29 -16.48 1.93
N THR A 56 12.23 -17.23 2.24
CA THR A 56 10.83 -16.79 2.27
C THR A 56 10.28 -17.00 3.67
N GLY A 57 9.48 -16.05 4.16
CA GLY A 57 8.72 -16.16 5.41
C GLY A 57 7.23 -15.91 5.20
N ASN A 58 6.42 -16.32 6.17
CA ASN A 58 5.00 -15.98 6.18
C ASN A 58 4.81 -14.63 6.84
N TRP A 59 4.17 -13.71 6.14
CA TRP A 59 3.97 -12.35 6.59
C TRP A 59 2.52 -12.11 6.97
N ARG A 60 2.35 -11.37 8.07
CA ARG A 60 1.09 -10.73 8.42
C ARG A 60 1.37 -9.26 8.67
N VAL A 61 0.64 -8.39 7.98
CA VAL A 61 0.73 -6.93 8.12
C VAL A 61 -0.60 -6.42 8.61
N ARG A 62 -0.59 -5.61 9.66
CA ARG A 62 -1.77 -4.88 10.12
C ARG A 62 -1.57 -3.41 9.83
N ILE A 63 -2.46 -2.81 9.04
CA ILE A 63 -2.54 -1.36 8.86
C ILE A 63 -3.15 -0.78 10.15
N ASP A 64 -2.34 -0.06 10.91
CA ASP A 64 -2.74 0.54 12.18
C ASP A 64 -3.47 1.88 11.99
N SER A 65 -3.02 2.66 11.00
CA SER A 65 -3.68 3.89 10.59
C SER A 65 -3.37 4.23 9.14
N ALA A 66 -4.32 4.91 8.49
CA ALA A 66 -4.10 5.58 7.21
C ALA A 66 -4.79 6.94 7.27
N THR A 67 -4.05 8.02 7.08
CA THR A 67 -4.55 9.40 7.20
C THR A 67 -4.10 10.25 6.03
N LEU A 68 -4.92 11.24 5.67
CA LEU A 68 -4.60 12.21 4.62
C LEU A 68 -4.33 13.58 5.23
N GLU A 69 -3.27 14.21 4.77
CA GLU A 69 -2.88 15.57 5.10
C GLU A 69 -2.80 16.44 3.83
N PRO A 70 -2.90 17.77 3.94
CA PRO A 70 -2.64 18.66 2.83
C PRO A 70 -1.24 18.44 2.27
N GLY A 71 -1.15 18.25 0.96
CA GLY A 71 0.12 18.09 0.26
C GLY A 71 0.82 19.43 -0.02
N PRO A 72 2.01 19.40 -0.64
CA PRO A 72 2.85 20.58 -0.76
C PRO A 72 2.38 21.59 -1.83
N ASP A 73 1.59 21.16 -2.83
CA ASP A 73 1.10 22.01 -3.91
C ASP A 73 -0.16 21.45 -4.61
N GLU A 74 -0.67 22.13 -5.64
CA GLU A 74 -1.88 21.74 -6.36
C GLU A 74 -1.72 20.49 -7.24
N GLN A 75 -0.50 20.14 -7.65
CA GLN A 75 -0.23 18.93 -8.46
C GLN A 75 -0.20 17.69 -7.59
N VAL A 76 0.27 17.83 -6.34
CA VAL A 76 0.26 16.82 -5.28
C VAL A 76 -0.54 17.31 -4.06
N PRO A 77 -1.87 17.46 -4.17
CA PRO A 77 -2.69 18.15 -3.18
C PRO A 77 -2.88 17.39 -1.86
N TYR A 78 -2.52 16.11 -1.83
CA TYR A 78 -2.67 15.26 -0.64
C TYR A 78 -1.41 14.44 -0.39
N GLN A 79 -1.06 14.34 0.89
CA GLN A 79 -0.06 13.43 1.41
C GLN A 79 -0.78 12.36 2.24
N GLY A 80 -0.58 11.10 1.90
CA GLY A 80 -1.02 9.95 2.68
C GLY A 80 0.05 9.56 3.69
N HIS A 81 -0.37 9.16 4.89
CA HIS A 81 0.50 8.57 5.91
C HIS A 81 -0.08 7.24 6.37
N VAL A 82 0.73 6.18 6.34
CA VAL A 82 0.35 4.84 6.76
C VAL A 82 1.29 4.35 7.86
N LEU A 83 0.70 3.92 8.97
CA LEU A 83 1.40 3.18 10.03
C LEU A 83 0.96 1.73 9.97
N SER A 84 1.93 0.81 10.08
CA SER A 84 1.66 -0.62 10.02
C SER A 84 2.57 -1.45 10.91
N SER A 85 1.98 -2.50 11.50
CA SER A 85 2.66 -3.51 12.30
C SER A 85 2.91 -4.76 11.45
N TRP A 86 4.15 -5.22 11.42
CA TRP A 86 4.59 -6.32 10.57
C TRP A 86 5.03 -7.52 11.40
N TYR A 87 4.57 -8.70 11.01
CA TYR A 87 4.92 -9.96 11.66
C TYR A 87 5.47 -10.93 10.62
N ARG A 88 6.60 -11.57 10.92
CA ARG A 88 7.15 -12.67 10.13
C ARG A 88 7.12 -13.95 10.94
N ASP A 89 6.47 -14.98 10.41
CA ASP A 89 6.27 -16.27 11.06
C ASP A 89 5.68 -16.15 12.48
N GLY A 90 4.81 -15.14 12.65
CA GLY A 90 4.15 -14.83 13.93
C GLY A 90 4.96 -13.92 14.87
N GLU A 91 6.22 -13.62 14.56
CA GLU A 91 7.06 -12.72 15.36
C GLU A 91 6.99 -11.28 14.85
N LEU A 92 6.80 -10.32 15.76
CA LEU A 92 6.77 -8.90 15.43
C LEU A 92 8.15 -8.44 14.93
N ILE A 93 8.16 -7.71 13.83
CA ILE A 93 9.34 -7.01 13.33
C ILE A 93 9.37 -5.62 13.97
N GLU A 94 10.29 -5.44 14.91
CA GLU A 94 10.48 -4.17 15.60
C GLU A 94 11.16 -3.14 14.67
N PRO A 95 10.74 -1.87 14.70
CA PRO A 95 11.47 -0.78 14.07
C PRO A 95 12.89 -0.65 14.65
N LEU A 96 13.84 -0.23 13.82
CA LEU A 96 15.23 0.02 14.20
C LEU A 96 15.44 1.51 14.48
N GLY A 97 14.87 1.99 15.58
CA GLY A 97 14.87 3.43 15.91
C GLY A 97 13.94 4.20 14.98
N SER A 98 14.48 5.11 14.17
CA SER A 98 13.72 5.82 13.13
C SER A 98 13.69 5.09 11.78
N MET A 99 14.32 3.92 11.68
CA MET A 99 14.36 3.11 10.47
C MET A 99 13.40 1.93 10.59
N SER A 100 12.89 1.45 9.46
CA SER A 100 12.14 0.20 9.44
C SER A 100 13.07 -1.00 9.63
N GLY A 101 12.57 -2.05 10.30
CA GLY A 101 13.25 -3.33 10.41
C GLY A 101 12.95 -4.30 9.25
N LEU A 102 12.25 -3.85 8.21
CA LEU A 102 11.84 -4.67 7.08
C LEU A 102 13.01 -5.01 6.16
N PRO A 103 12.94 -6.16 5.45
CA PRO A 103 13.87 -6.49 4.38
C PRO A 103 13.92 -5.42 3.27
N ASP A 104 15.11 -5.24 2.68
CA ASP A 104 15.35 -4.27 1.59
C ASP A 104 14.38 -4.45 0.41
N ALA A 105 13.96 -5.67 0.12
CA ALA A 105 12.98 -5.96 -0.94
C ALA A 105 11.65 -5.17 -0.78
N PHE A 106 11.22 -4.87 0.45
CA PHE A 106 10.07 -4.00 0.68
C PHE A 106 10.45 -2.52 0.68
N LEU A 107 11.59 -2.17 1.31
CA LEU A 107 12.06 -0.79 1.42
C LEU A 107 12.33 -0.16 0.04
N ASP A 108 12.89 -0.93 -0.89
CA ASP A 108 13.18 -0.51 -2.27
C ASP A 108 11.93 -0.16 -3.08
N THR A 109 10.74 -0.55 -2.58
CA THR A 109 9.44 -0.24 -3.18
C THR A 109 8.72 0.92 -2.50
N GLY A 110 9.35 1.60 -1.55
CA GLY A 110 8.75 2.69 -0.77
C GLY A 110 7.90 2.22 0.41
N VAL A 111 7.82 0.91 0.66
CA VAL A 111 7.05 0.33 1.76
C VAL A 111 7.88 0.28 3.03
N ALA A 112 7.34 0.82 4.12
CA ALA A 112 7.90 0.75 5.46
C ALA A 112 6.81 0.61 6.52
N GLN A 113 7.21 0.36 7.78
CA GLN A 113 6.29 0.35 8.93
C GLN A 113 5.65 1.72 9.18
N ASP A 114 6.33 2.79 8.79
CA ASP A 114 5.88 4.18 8.82
C ASP A 114 6.24 4.77 7.45
N CYS A 115 5.24 4.97 6.60
CA CYS A 115 5.45 5.37 5.20
C CYS A 115 4.48 6.47 4.76
N TYR A 116 4.95 7.27 3.81
CA TYR A 116 4.23 8.40 3.24
C TYR A 116 4.06 8.18 1.75
N ALA A 117 2.94 8.66 1.19
CA ALA A 117 2.71 8.65 -0.24
C ALA A 117 2.15 10.00 -0.67
N LEU A 118 2.39 10.40 -1.92
CA LEU A 118 1.84 11.63 -2.49
C LEU A 118 0.81 11.29 -3.56
N TRP A 119 -0.35 11.95 -3.52
CA TRP A 119 -1.37 11.78 -4.54
C TRP A 119 -0.98 12.53 -5.82
N ASP A 120 -0.72 11.81 -6.90
CA ASP A 120 -0.49 12.40 -8.21
C ASP A 120 -1.81 12.58 -8.97
N THR A 121 -2.16 13.84 -9.21
CA THR A 121 -3.39 14.21 -9.93
C THR A 121 -3.36 13.85 -11.41
N ALA A 122 -2.19 13.65 -12.01
CA ALA A 122 -2.05 13.29 -13.42
C ALA A 122 -2.31 11.79 -13.65
N SER A 123 -1.76 10.93 -12.79
CA SER A 123 -1.93 9.48 -12.86
C SER A 123 -3.14 8.96 -12.08
N HIS A 124 -3.73 9.78 -11.20
CA HIS A 124 -4.78 9.37 -10.26
C HIS A 124 -4.32 8.19 -9.38
N ALA A 125 -3.10 8.26 -8.88
CA ALA A 125 -2.46 7.21 -8.08
C ALA A 125 -1.60 7.81 -6.95
N TRP A 126 -1.34 6.98 -5.93
CA TRP A 126 -0.37 7.30 -4.87
C TRP A 126 1.04 6.95 -5.34
N GLY A 127 1.97 7.89 -5.23
CA GLY A 127 3.40 7.67 -5.38
C GLY A 127 4.06 7.39 -4.04
N TRP A 128 4.63 6.19 -3.90
CA TRP A 128 5.39 5.70 -2.74
C TRP A 128 6.90 5.96 -2.88
#